data_AF-A0A1Q7R258-F1
#
_entry.id   AF-A0A1Q7R258-F1
#
_cell.length_a   1.000
_cell.length_b   1.000
_cell.length_c   1.000
_cell.angle_alpha   90.00
_cell.angle_beta   90.00
_cell.angle_gamma   90.00
#
_symmetry.space_group_name_H-M   'P 1'
#
loop_
_entity.id
_entity.type
_entity.pdbx_description
1 polymer ?
#
loop_
_entity_poly.entity_id
_entity_poly.type
_entity_poly.pdbx_seq_one_letter_code
_entity_poly.pdbx_strand_id
1 'polypeptide(L)'
;RLKDIRRILLTHGHTDHAGNAAWVAQRSGAPVHVHEGDRAKVSGRRWVLEHVKTFLTQAGLADSVVESFFEQIQALRQYLDPLAKVSSLTDGEYLPLDTERLRTLYTPGHSNGHVSFYHEDGVLIAGDLLLEGVSPNPLVEFTSDGKRIPTLPQYLQSLRRVLILNCEVAHPGHGGPIANPNARARELITHHEQRKEEIAGMIRRAPKTLAAICGELFPKMDDASLMLALSEVIGHLDLLAEEKRLAIGRKKGLLLYKVK
;
A
#
# COMPACT_ATOMS: atom_id res chain seq x y z
N ARG A 1 11.09 28.40 -6.79
CA ARG A 1 9.82 28.66 -7.54
C ARG A 1 9.44 27.39 -8.30
N LEU A 2 8.17 27.19 -8.70
CA LEU A 2 7.78 25.97 -9.43
C LEU A 2 8.60 25.73 -10.69
N LYS A 3 8.94 26.79 -11.43
CA LYS A 3 9.79 26.73 -12.62
C LYS A 3 11.24 26.25 -12.37
N ASP A 4 11.67 26.21 -11.11
CA ASP A 4 13.01 25.74 -10.73
C ASP A 4 13.02 24.23 -10.44
N ILE A 5 11.84 23.59 -10.39
CA ILE A 5 11.72 22.14 -10.22
C ILE A 5 12.20 21.48 -11.51
N ARG A 6 13.20 20.60 -11.40
CA ARG A 6 13.79 19.87 -12.53
C ARG A 6 13.26 18.46 -12.71
N ARG A 7 12.76 17.82 -11.64
CA ARG A 7 12.17 16.47 -11.64
C ARG A 7 11.13 16.34 -10.53
N ILE A 8 10.13 15.51 -10.75
CA ILE A 8 9.11 15.13 -9.77
C ILE A 8 9.25 13.63 -9.54
N LEU A 9 9.56 13.21 -8.31
CA LEU A 9 9.75 11.82 -7.94
C LEU A 9 8.60 11.38 -7.06
N LEU A 10 7.76 10.46 -7.55
CA LEU A 10 6.64 9.91 -6.78
C LEU A 10 7.10 8.67 -6.03
N THR A 11 6.86 8.64 -4.71
CA THR A 11 7.04 7.43 -3.90
C THR A 11 6.04 6.35 -4.31
N HIS A 12 4.78 6.73 -4.57
CA HIS A 12 3.73 5.84 -5.04
C HIS A 12 2.56 6.60 -5.67
N GLY A 13 1.58 5.85 -6.17
CA GLY A 13 0.46 6.37 -6.97
C GLY A 13 -0.82 6.75 -6.21
N HIS A 14 -0.82 6.87 -4.88
CA HIS A 14 -2.00 7.35 -4.16
C HIS A 14 -2.21 8.86 -4.38
N THR A 15 -3.46 9.29 -4.26
CA THR A 15 -3.93 10.61 -4.69
C THR A 15 -3.27 11.77 -3.95
N ASP A 16 -3.00 11.61 -2.67
CA ASP A 16 -2.29 12.57 -1.82
C ASP A 16 -0.80 12.70 -2.17
N HIS A 17 -0.20 11.69 -2.79
CA HIS A 17 1.18 11.74 -3.28
C HIS A 17 1.29 12.17 -4.75
N ALA A 18 0.37 11.72 -5.60
CA ALA A 18 0.43 11.88 -7.05
C ALA A 18 -0.53 12.93 -7.61
N GLY A 19 -1.55 13.33 -6.86
CA GLY A 19 -2.70 14.08 -7.38
C GLY A 19 -2.35 15.42 -8.03
N ASN A 20 -1.38 16.14 -7.43
CA ASN A 20 -0.89 17.43 -7.96
C ASN A 20 0.31 17.30 -8.92
N ALA A 21 0.80 16.09 -9.18
CA ALA A 21 2.02 15.89 -9.97
C ALA A 21 1.87 16.41 -11.41
N ALA A 22 0.71 16.21 -12.05
CA ALA A 22 0.43 16.74 -13.37
C ALA A 22 0.41 18.28 -13.39
N TRP A 23 -0.21 18.89 -12.38
CA TRP A 23 -0.28 20.34 -12.23
C TRP A 23 1.11 20.98 -12.06
N VAL A 24 1.97 20.36 -11.24
CA VAL A 24 3.37 20.79 -11.05
C VAL A 24 4.18 20.58 -12.32
N ALA A 25 4.04 19.43 -12.99
CA ALA A 25 4.75 19.12 -14.23
C ALA A 25 4.40 20.13 -15.35
N GLN A 26 3.13 20.49 -15.50
CA GLN A 26 2.68 21.46 -16.51
C GLN A 26 3.32 22.85 -16.32
N ARG A 27 3.55 23.27 -15.06
CA ARG A 27 4.09 24.60 -14.73
C ARG A 27 5.61 24.67 -14.67
N SER A 28 6.25 23.54 -14.40
CA SER A 28 7.71 23.44 -14.29
C SER A 28 8.38 22.94 -15.57
N GLY A 29 7.66 22.15 -16.38
CA GLY A 29 8.25 21.36 -17.46
C GLY A 29 9.01 20.12 -16.97
N ALA A 30 8.99 19.83 -15.67
CA ALA A 30 9.72 18.72 -15.08
C ALA A 30 9.11 17.35 -15.46
N PRO A 31 9.91 16.33 -15.80
CA PRO A 31 9.44 14.97 -15.94
C PRO A 31 8.99 14.41 -14.60
N VAL A 32 7.94 13.59 -14.64
CA VAL A 32 7.42 12.84 -13.50
C VAL A 32 7.95 11.41 -13.56
N HIS A 33 8.49 10.94 -12.43
CA HIS A 33 9.00 9.59 -12.27
C HIS A 33 8.13 8.82 -11.27
N VAL A 34 7.80 7.57 -11.61
CA VAL A 34 7.01 6.65 -10.77
C VAL A 34 7.46 5.22 -11.07
N HIS A 35 7.36 4.30 -10.12
CA HIS A 35 7.60 2.89 -10.41
C HIS A 35 6.50 2.33 -11.34
N GLU A 36 6.86 1.40 -12.23
CA GLU A 36 5.92 0.80 -13.20
C GLU A 36 4.70 0.15 -12.50
N GLY A 37 4.88 -0.39 -11.29
CA GLY A 37 3.81 -0.97 -10.47
C GLY A 37 2.64 -0.02 -10.16
N ASP A 38 2.87 1.29 -10.20
CA ASP A 38 1.86 2.33 -9.95
C ASP A 38 1.53 3.18 -11.20
N ARG A 39 2.11 2.87 -12.35
CA ARG A 39 1.85 3.59 -13.61
C ARG A 39 0.37 3.60 -13.99
N ALA A 40 -0.33 2.49 -13.76
CA ALA A 40 -1.76 2.41 -14.02
C ALA A 40 -2.58 3.36 -13.12
N LYS A 41 -2.19 3.51 -11.86
CA LYS A 41 -2.87 4.38 -10.88
C LYS A 41 -2.75 5.84 -11.30
N VAL A 42 -1.53 6.29 -11.63
CA VAL A 42 -1.27 7.68 -11.98
C VAL A 42 -1.76 8.07 -13.38
N SER A 43 -1.99 7.11 -14.27
CA SER A 43 -2.57 7.36 -15.60
C SER A 43 -4.10 7.38 -15.62
N GLY A 44 -4.75 7.14 -14.48
CA GLY A 44 -6.22 7.07 -14.37
C GLY A 44 -6.82 5.80 -15.00
N ARG A 45 -6.02 4.78 -15.33
CA ARG A 45 -6.48 3.52 -15.91
C ARG A 45 -7.18 2.65 -14.85
N ARG A 46 -8.23 1.94 -15.28
CA ARG A 46 -9.21 1.29 -14.38
C ARG A 46 -9.31 -0.23 -14.52
N TRP A 47 -8.32 -0.88 -15.10
CA TRP A 47 -8.39 -2.32 -15.37
C TRP A 47 -8.59 -3.17 -14.11
N VAL A 48 -8.31 -2.62 -12.92
CA VAL A 48 -8.45 -3.28 -11.62
C VAL A 48 -9.89 -3.32 -11.07
N LEU A 49 -10.82 -2.49 -11.58
CA LEU A 49 -12.13 -2.30 -10.92
C LEU A 49 -12.99 -3.58 -10.88
N GLU A 50 -12.99 -4.38 -11.95
CA GLU A 50 -13.73 -5.66 -11.99
C GLU A 50 -13.16 -6.68 -10.99
N HIS A 51 -11.84 -6.69 -10.81
CA HIS A 51 -11.17 -7.55 -9.83
C HIS A 51 -11.48 -7.11 -8.40
N VAL A 52 -11.55 -5.80 -8.15
CA VAL A 52 -11.99 -5.25 -6.87
C VAL A 52 -13.44 -5.62 -6.58
N LYS A 53 -14.35 -5.47 -7.55
CA LYS A 53 -15.76 -5.85 -7.38
C LYS A 53 -15.88 -7.34 -7.01
N THR A 54 -15.19 -8.19 -7.76
CA THR A 54 -15.16 -9.64 -7.49
C THR A 54 -14.61 -9.93 -6.09
N PHE A 55 -13.53 -9.26 -5.68
CA PHE A 55 -12.94 -9.40 -4.36
C PHE A 55 -13.92 -8.99 -3.25
N LEU A 56 -14.59 -7.85 -3.38
CA LEU A 56 -15.56 -7.35 -2.40
C LEU A 56 -16.77 -8.28 -2.24
N THR A 57 -17.29 -8.82 -3.36
CA THR A 57 -18.37 -9.81 -3.32
C THR A 57 -17.90 -11.11 -2.65
N GLN A 58 -16.71 -11.62 -3.00
CA GLN A 58 -16.15 -12.83 -2.39
C GLN A 58 -15.82 -12.64 -0.90
N ALA A 59 -15.53 -11.41 -0.47
CA ALA A 59 -15.32 -11.05 0.92
C ALA A 59 -16.60 -11.16 1.76
N GLY A 60 -17.78 -11.24 1.13
CA GLY A 60 -19.07 -11.35 1.79
C GLY A 60 -19.72 -10.02 2.14
N LEU A 61 -19.39 -8.95 1.42
CA LEU A 61 -20.08 -7.66 1.53
C LEU A 61 -21.42 -7.70 0.79
N ALA A 62 -22.39 -6.93 1.30
CA ALA A 62 -23.67 -6.74 0.63
C ALA A 62 -23.49 -5.86 -0.63
N ASP A 63 -24.32 -6.08 -1.65
CA ASP A 63 -24.22 -5.38 -2.93
C ASP A 63 -24.29 -3.84 -2.77
N SER A 64 -25.15 -3.35 -1.88
CA SER A 64 -25.27 -1.91 -1.58
C SER A 64 -23.98 -1.29 -1.03
N VAL A 65 -23.21 -2.04 -0.24
CA VAL A 65 -21.92 -1.60 0.30
C VAL A 65 -20.87 -1.58 -0.81
N VAL A 66 -20.90 -2.56 -1.71
CA VAL A 66 -20.02 -2.60 -2.89
C VAL A 66 -20.30 -1.41 -3.81
N GLU A 67 -21.57 -1.10 -4.06
CA GLU A 67 -22.00 0.05 -4.86
C GLU A 67 -21.53 1.38 -4.26
N SER A 68 -21.80 1.60 -2.96
CA SER A 68 -21.34 2.81 -2.24
C SER A 68 -19.83 2.98 -2.30
N PHE A 69 -19.07 1.89 -2.16
CA PHE A 69 -17.62 1.93 -2.30
C PHE A 69 -17.17 2.46 -3.69
N PHE A 70 -17.80 1.99 -4.76
CA PHE A 70 -17.46 2.46 -6.12
C PHE A 70 -17.83 3.92 -6.37
N GLU A 71 -18.91 4.41 -5.76
CA GLU A 71 -19.28 5.84 -5.79
C GLU A 71 -18.21 6.70 -5.12
N GLN A 72 -17.71 6.29 -3.95
CA GLN A 72 -16.64 7.00 -3.24
C GLN A 72 -15.33 7.02 -4.04
N ILE A 73 -14.91 5.86 -4.58
CA ILE A 73 -13.73 5.79 -5.46
C ILE A 73 -13.91 6.67 -6.71
N GLN A 74 -15.13 6.76 -7.24
CA GLN A 74 -15.42 7.67 -8.35
C GLN A 74 -15.29 9.14 -7.95
N ALA A 75 -15.74 9.52 -6.76
CA ALA A 75 -15.63 10.88 -6.26
C ALA A 75 -14.17 11.32 -6.04
N LEU A 76 -13.29 10.41 -5.57
CA LEU A 76 -11.87 10.73 -5.36
C LEU A 76 -11.10 11.05 -6.64
N ARG A 77 -11.63 10.70 -7.82
CA ARG A 77 -10.98 10.95 -9.11
C ARG A 77 -10.75 12.42 -9.42
N GLN A 78 -11.59 13.29 -8.89
CA GLN A 78 -11.45 14.74 -9.09
C GLN A 78 -10.15 15.30 -8.51
N TYR A 79 -9.49 14.55 -7.61
CA TYR A 79 -8.24 14.95 -6.97
C TYR A 79 -6.99 14.37 -7.64
N LEU A 80 -7.12 13.63 -8.75
CA LEU A 80 -5.99 13.09 -9.51
C LEU A 80 -6.12 13.47 -10.98
N ASP A 81 -5.29 14.42 -11.40
CA ASP A 81 -5.09 14.73 -12.81
C ASP A 81 -4.23 13.62 -13.45
N PRO A 82 -4.71 12.93 -14.49
CA PRO A 82 -4.01 11.79 -15.07
C PRO A 82 -2.69 12.20 -15.73
N LEU A 83 -1.63 11.48 -15.40
CA LEU A 83 -0.31 11.64 -15.99
C LEU A 83 -0.19 10.83 -17.28
N ALA A 84 -0.14 11.52 -18.42
CA ALA A 84 -0.02 10.90 -19.73
C ALA A 84 1.38 10.31 -20.01
N LYS A 85 2.43 10.92 -19.45
CA LYS A 85 3.83 10.51 -19.62
C LYS A 85 4.53 10.49 -18.27
N VAL A 86 5.14 9.36 -17.95
CA VAL A 86 5.96 9.16 -16.77
C VAL A 86 7.19 8.33 -17.13
N SER A 87 8.29 8.56 -16.42
CA SER A 87 9.49 7.75 -16.48
C SER A 87 9.47 6.71 -15.36
N SER A 88 9.97 5.50 -15.64
CA SER A 88 10.01 4.45 -14.62
C SER A 88 11.13 4.70 -13.62
N LEU A 89 10.82 4.48 -12.35
CA LEU A 89 11.82 4.25 -11.30
C LEU A 89 12.13 2.76 -11.21
N THR A 90 13.37 2.40 -10.87
CA THR A 90 13.84 1.01 -10.72
C THR A 90 14.63 0.83 -9.42
N ASP A 91 14.57 -0.37 -8.83
CA ASP A 91 15.28 -0.64 -7.56
C ASP A 91 16.79 -0.51 -7.72
N GLY A 92 17.43 0.21 -6.80
CA GLY A 92 18.89 0.36 -6.73
C GLY A 92 19.48 1.39 -7.69
N GLU A 93 18.69 2.03 -8.58
CA GLU A 93 19.21 3.11 -9.42
C GLU A 93 19.62 4.32 -8.57
N TYR A 94 20.63 5.05 -9.05
CA TYR A 94 21.04 6.31 -8.45
C TYR A 94 20.51 7.49 -9.26
N LEU A 95 19.69 8.31 -8.63
CA LEU A 95 19.14 9.55 -9.16
C LEU A 95 20.08 10.71 -8.79
N PRO A 96 20.78 11.34 -9.74
CA PRO A 96 21.75 12.40 -9.44
C PRO A 96 21.07 13.69 -8.96
N LEU A 97 21.53 14.30 -7.89
CA LEU A 97 21.08 15.58 -7.34
C LEU A 97 22.23 16.60 -7.37
N ASP A 98 22.49 17.28 -8.47
CA ASP A 98 23.65 18.18 -8.64
C ASP A 98 24.97 17.51 -8.15
N THR A 99 25.43 17.78 -6.92
CA THR A 99 26.63 17.14 -6.31
C THR A 99 26.35 15.83 -5.55
N GLU A 100 25.09 15.57 -5.22
CA GLU A 100 24.62 14.44 -4.42
C GLU A 100 23.91 13.38 -5.30
N ARG A 101 23.41 12.30 -4.68
CA ARG A 101 22.54 11.32 -5.34
C ARG A 101 21.60 10.64 -4.35
N LEU A 102 20.43 10.24 -4.85
CA LEU A 102 19.50 9.39 -4.12
C LEU A 102 19.48 8.01 -4.72
N ARG A 103 19.53 6.97 -3.89
CA ARG A 103 19.27 5.60 -4.31
C ARG A 103 17.78 5.30 -4.22
N THR A 104 17.16 4.90 -5.32
CA THR A 104 15.79 4.38 -5.30
C THR A 104 15.76 3.02 -4.62
N LEU A 105 14.80 2.80 -3.72
CA LEU A 105 14.57 1.53 -3.05
C LEU A 105 13.14 1.07 -3.33
N TYR A 106 12.99 0.00 -4.10
CA TYR A 106 11.69 -0.63 -4.31
C TYR A 106 11.21 -1.28 -3.00
N THR A 107 10.11 -0.76 -2.45
CA THR A 107 9.63 -1.08 -1.11
C THR A 107 8.14 -1.39 -1.17
N PRO A 108 7.73 -2.44 -1.92
CA PRO A 108 6.33 -2.76 -2.14
C PRO A 108 5.62 -3.18 -0.86
N GLY A 109 4.29 -3.14 -0.93
CA GLY A 109 3.39 -3.59 0.12
C GLY A 109 2.31 -2.55 0.39
N HIS A 110 2.70 -1.32 0.69
CA HIS A 110 1.73 -0.21 0.82
C HIS A 110 1.01 0.06 -0.51
N SER A 111 1.78 0.12 -1.59
CA SER A 111 1.29 0.05 -2.97
C SER A 111 2.15 -0.92 -3.79
N ASN A 112 1.64 -1.36 -4.94
CA ASN A 112 2.38 -2.21 -5.86
C ASN A 112 3.65 -1.54 -6.42
N GLY A 113 3.63 -0.20 -6.55
CA GLY A 113 4.76 0.58 -7.05
C GLY A 113 5.53 1.36 -5.99
N HIS A 114 5.36 1.06 -4.71
CA HIS A 114 5.94 1.90 -3.66
C HIS A 114 7.48 1.89 -3.71
N VAL A 115 8.08 3.07 -3.69
CA VAL A 115 9.52 3.29 -3.57
C VAL A 115 9.83 4.26 -2.43
N SER A 116 10.99 4.05 -1.81
CA SER A 116 11.64 5.00 -0.91
C SER A 116 12.92 5.53 -1.56
N PHE A 117 13.41 6.69 -1.13
CA PHE A 117 14.66 7.25 -1.61
C PHE A 117 15.67 7.36 -0.47
N TYR A 118 16.87 6.84 -0.68
CA TYR A 118 17.92 6.81 0.33
C TYR A 118 19.10 7.70 -0.06
N HIS A 119 19.54 8.54 0.87
CA HIS A 119 20.78 9.30 0.78
C HIS A 119 21.90 8.58 1.53
N GLU A 120 23.15 8.70 1.08
CA GLU A 120 24.28 7.98 1.69
C GLU A 120 24.61 8.42 3.12
N ASP A 121 24.22 9.63 3.52
CA ASP A 121 24.29 10.14 4.91
C ASP A 121 23.28 9.50 5.87
N GLY A 122 22.67 8.36 5.50
CA GLY A 122 21.72 7.66 6.37
C GLY A 122 20.32 8.29 6.42
N VAL A 123 19.96 9.14 5.46
CA VAL A 123 18.63 9.77 5.36
C VAL A 123 17.72 8.95 4.44
N LEU A 124 16.54 8.56 4.93
CA LEU A 124 15.53 7.85 4.15
C LEU A 124 14.28 8.71 3.93
N ILE A 125 13.98 9.07 2.69
CA ILE A 125 12.63 9.53 2.32
C ILE A 125 11.77 8.28 2.17
N ALA A 126 11.02 7.94 3.22
CA ALA A 126 10.37 6.65 3.37
C ALA A 126 9.03 6.55 2.63
N GLY A 127 8.43 7.68 2.22
CA GLY A 127 7.04 7.68 1.79
C GLY A 127 6.17 7.03 2.86
N ASP A 128 5.31 6.10 2.43
CA ASP A 128 4.37 5.40 3.30
C ASP A 128 4.85 3.98 3.66
N LEU A 129 6.15 3.71 3.51
CA LEU A 129 6.77 2.51 4.09
C LEU A 129 6.81 2.59 5.61
N LEU A 130 7.14 3.75 6.15
CA LEU A 130 7.21 4.04 7.59
C LEU A 130 6.43 5.31 7.86
N LEU A 131 5.56 5.29 8.87
CA LEU A 131 4.85 6.47 9.37
C LEU A 131 5.05 6.59 10.88
N GLU A 132 4.99 7.83 11.38
CA GLU A 132 5.05 8.10 12.81
C GLU A 132 3.70 7.76 13.47
N GLY A 133 3.73 6.98 14.56
CA GLY A 133 2.56 6.72 15.40
C GLY A 133 1.47 5.81 14.82
N VAL A 134 1.43 5.58 13.50
CA VAL A 134 0.43 4.73 12.83
C VAL A 134 1.07 3.68 11.94
N SER A 135 0.41 2.52 11.78
CA SER A 135 0.81 1.52 10.79
C SER A 135 0.33 1.97 9.41
N PRO A 136 1.20 2.08 8.40
CA PRO A 136 0.76 2.22 7.02
C PRO A 136 0.00 0.96 6.61
N ASN A 137 -1.01 1.12 5.76
CA ASN A 137 -1.84 0.00 5.35
C ASN A 137 -1.29 -0.69 4.08
N PRO A 138 -1.04 -2.01 4.07
CA PRO A 138 -0.79 -2.76 2.84
C PRO A 138 -2.08 -2.95 2.04
N LEU A 139 -2.36 -2.04 1.10
CA LEU A 139 -3.65 -2.03 0.40
C LEU A 139 -3.87 -3.29 -0.47
N VAL A 140 -5.14 -3.60 -0.78
CA VAL A 140 -5.44 -4.70 -1.70
C VAL A 140 -5.05 -4.28 -3.11
N GLU A 141 -4.12 -5.02 -3.69
CA GLU A 141 -3.56 -4.76 -5.01
C GLU A 141 -3.73 -5.99 -5.90
N PHE A 142 -3.69 -5.75 -7.22
CA PHE A 142 -3.82 -6.80 -8.23
C PHE A 142 -2.72 -6.64 -9.27
N THR A 143 -2.28 -7.75 -9.85
CA THR A 143 -1.43 -7.80 -11.06
C THR A 143 -2.27 -7.53 -12.30
N SER A 144 -1.66 -7.17 -13.43
CA SER A 144 -2.35 -6.81 -14.68
C SER A 144 -3.30 -7.87 -15.24
N ASP A 145 -3.09 -9.14 -14.90
CA ASP A 145 -3.94 -10.29 -15.24
C ASP A 145 -5.02 -10.59 -14.18
N GLY A 146 -5.13 -9.75 -13.14
CA GLY A 146 -6.21 -9.80 -12.15
C GLY A 146 -5.95 -10.64 -10.92
N LYS A 147 -4.72 -11.16 -10.73
CA LYS A 147 -4.37 -11.93 -9.53
C LYS A 147 -4.13 -10.98 -8.36
N ARG A 148 -4.75 -11.26 -7.20
CA ARG A 148 -4.49 -10.48 -5.98
C ARG A 148 -3.05 -10.66 -5.51
N ILE A 149 -2.41 -9.56 -5.15
CA ILE A 149 -1.05 -9.50 -4.63
C ILE A 149 -1.08 -9.68 -3.09
N PRO A 150 -0.20 -10.52 -2.51
CA PRO A 150 -0.05 -10.64 -1.07
C PRO A 150 0.77 -9.46 -0.53
N THR A 151 0.10 -8.33 -0.29
CA THR A 151 0.75 -7.04 -0.01
C THR A 151 1.38 -6.94 1.37
N LEU A 152 0.78 -7.53 2.42
CA LEU A 152 1.39 -7.52 3.76
C LEU A 152 2.70 -8.33 3.82
N PRO A 153 2.81 -9.55 3.26
CA PRO A 153 4.10 -10.23 3.15
C PRO A 153 5.19 -9.39 2.46
N GLN A 154 4.84 -8.71 1.35
CA GLN A 154 5.75 -7.78 0.67
C GLN A 154 6.15 -6.61 1.56
N TYR A 155 5.19 -6.02 2.27
CA TYR A 155 5.42 -4.92 3.21
C TYR A 155 6.40 -5.31 4.31
N LEU A 156 6.22 -6.49 4.94
CA LEU A 156 7.14 -6.99 5.96
C LEU A 156 8.55 -7.25 5.39
N GLN A 157 8.67 -7.69 4.13
CA GLN A 157 9.97 -7.80 3.47
C GLN A 157 10.62 -6.42 3.27
N SER A 158 9.83 -5.40 2.90
CA SER A 158 10.29 -4.01 2.78
C SER A 158 10.75 -3.43 4.12
N LEU A 159 10.03 -3.70 5.22
CA LEU A 159 10.47 -3.32 6.57
C LEU A 159 11.78 -4.00 6.97
N ARG A 160 11.98 -5.27 6.63
CA ARG A 160 13.25 -5.97 6.87
C ARG A 160 14.41 -5.36 6.09
N ARG A 161 14.18 -4.79 4.90
CA ARG A 161 15.22 -4.02 4.17
C ARG A 161 15.66 -2.78 4.96
N VAL A 162 14.75 -2.09 5.64
CA VAL A 162 15.10 -0.94 6.50
C VAL A 162 16.06 -1.37 7.61
N LEU A 163 15.79 -2.52 8.26
CA LEU A 163 16.66 -3.06 9.31
C LEU A 163 18.10 -3.29 8.86
N ILE A 164 18.30 -3.63 7.58
CA ILE A 164 19.62 -3.86 6.97
C ILE A 164 20.28 -2.53 6.56
N LEU A 165 19.48 -1.59 6.05
CA LEU A 165 19.96 -0.29 5.56
C LEU A 165 20.52 0.58 6.69
N ASN A 166 20.00 0.42 7.91
CA ASN A 166 20.47 1.10 9.12
C ASN A 166 20.55 2.62 8.98
N CYS A 167 19.47 3.22 8.46
CA CYS A 167 19.32 4.66 8.33
C CYS A 167 19.37 5.36 9.70
N GLU A 168 19.94 6.56 9.74
CA GLU A 168 19.95 7.44 10.90
C GLU A 168 18.59 8.11 11.12
N VAL A 169 17.91 8.52 10.04
CA VAL A 169 16.62 9.19 10.12
C VAL A 169 15.74 8.82 8.92
N ALA A 170 14.42 8.74 9.15
CA ALA A 170 13.44 8.60 8.08
C ALA A 170 12.47 9.78 8.06
N HIS A 171 12.22 10.32 6.87
CA HIS A 171 11.19 11.31 6.58
C HIS A 171 9.99 10.60 5.95
N PRO A 172 8.90 10.41 6.71
CA PRO A 172 7.70 9.74 6.22
C PRO A 172 6.88 10.64 5.27
N GLY A 173 5.91 10.06 4.57
CA GLY A 173 4.88 10.79 3.82
C GLY A 173 3.94 11.59 4.74
N HIS A 174 3.71 11.08 5.96
CA HIS A 174 2.85 11.69 6.97
C HIS A 174 3.48 11.66 8.36
N GLY A 175 3.19 12.68 9.17
CA GLY A 175 3.75 12.83 10.51
C GLY A 175 5.14 13.48 10.51
N GLY A 176 5.82 13.44 11.66
CA GLY A 176 7.15 14.00 11.86
C GLY A 176 8.29 13.03 11.49
N PRO A 177 9.54 13.54 11.42
CA PRO A 177 10.72 12.70 11.20
C PRO A 177 10.90 11.61 12.26
N ILE A 178 11.31 10.42 11.83
CA ILE A 178 11.54 9.25 12.67
C ILE A 178 13.05 9.11 12.93
N ALA A 179 13.49 9.46 14.13
CA ALA A 179 14.90 9.43 14.53
C ALA A 179 15.50 8.02 14.72
N ASN A 180 14.67 6.98 14.78
CA ASN A 180 15.16 5.59 14.83
C ASN A 180 14.30 4.70 13.92
N PRO A 181 14.57 4.71 12.60
CA PRO A 181 13.80 3.94 11.62
C PRO A 181 13.82 2.44 11.91
N ASN A 182 14.94 1.92 12.43
CA ASN A 182 15.07 0.52 12.79
C ASN A 182 14.17 0.12 13.97
N ALA A 183 14.06 0.97 15.00
CA ALA A 183 13.11 0.73 16.10
C ALA A 183 11.67 0.73 15.58
N ARG A 184 11.31 1.71 14.73
CA ARG A 184 9.97 1.79 14.14
C ARG A 184 9.63 0.57 13.28
N ALA A 185 10.56 0.12 12.44
CA ALA A 185 10.37 -1.08 11.62
C ALA A 185 10.16 -2.34 12.47
N ARG A 186 10.90 -2.51 13.58
CA ARG A 186 10.68 -3.64 14.51
C ARG A 186 9.34 -3.58 15.22
N GLU A 187 8.90 -2.38 15.61
CA GLU A 187 7.58 -2.17 16.20
C GLU A 187 6.47 -2.60 15.24
N LEU A 188 6.53 -2.16 13.97
CA LEU A 188 5.55 -2.50 12.95
C LEU A 188 5.54 -4.01 12.63
N ILE A 189 6.72 -4.65 12.53
CA ILE A 189 6.80 -6.11 12.36
C ILE A 189 6.15 -6.84 13.54
N THR A 190 6.41 -6.38 14.76
CA THR A 190 5.82 -6.97 15.98
C THR A 190 4.31 -6.77 16.03
N HIS A 191 3.84 -5.58 15.64
CA HIS A 191 2.42 -5.26 15.55
C HIS A 191 1.68 -6.23 14.61
N HIS A 192 2.20 -6.43 13.39
CA HIS A 192 1.59 -7.36 12.43
C HIS A 192 1.64 -8.81 12.88
N GLU A 193 2.70 -9.23 13.59
CA GLU A 193 2.75 -10.57 14.17
C GLU A 193 1.67 -10.78 15.24
N GLN A 194 1.46 -9.80 16.11
CA GLN A 194 0.40 -9.84 17.13
C GLN A 194 -0.99 -9.86 16.49
N ARG A 195 -1.23 -8.99 15.50
CA ARG A 195 -2.50 -8.91 14.78
C ARG A 195 -2.81 -10.19 13.99
N LYS A 196 -1.79 -10.86 13.42
CA LYS A 196 -1.94 -12.17 12.76
C LYS A 196 -2.50 -13.21 13.73
N GLU A 197 -1.96 -13.29 14.95
CA GLU A 197 -2.43 -14.25 15.96
C GLU A 197 -3.82 -13.90 16.50
N GLU A 198 -4.14 -12.62 16.65
CA GLU A 198 -5.51 -12.16 16.97
C GLU A 198 -6.52 -12.66 15.93
N ILE A 199 -6.26 -12.42 14.64
CA ILE A 199 -7.10 -12.88 13.53
C ILE A 199 -7.19 -14.41 13.47
N ALA A 200 -6.07 -15.12 13.69
CA ALA A 200 -6.06 -16.57 13.76
C ALA A 200 -7.00 -17.09 14.88
N GLY A 201 -7.01 -16.42 16.04
CA GLY A 201 -7.92 -16.71 17.14
C GLY A 201 -9.40 -16.61 16.75
N MET A 202 -9.76 -15.61 15.94
CA MET A 202 -11.14 -15.35 15.50
C MET A 202 -11.69 -16.42 14.55
N ILE A 203 -10.83 -17.07 13.77
CA ILE A 203 -11.21 -18.08 12.77
C ILE A 203 -10.84 -19.52 13.16
N ARG A 204 -10.43 -19.74 14.41
CA ARG A 204 -10.03 -21.06 14.92
C ARG A 204 -11.20 -22.02 15.07
N ARG A 205 -12.33 -21.55 15.62
CA ARG A 205 -13.49 -22.40 15.94
C ARG A 205 -14.33 -22.72 14.71
N ALA A 206 -14.61 -21.71 13.88
CA ALA A 206 -15.48 -21.83 12.72
C ALA A 206 -14.95 -20.98 11.56
N PRO A 207 -15.19 -21.40 10.30
CA PRO A 207 -14.84 -20.60 9.14
C PRO A 207 -15.64 -19.30 9.08
N LYS A 208 -14.99 -18.19 8.72
CA LYS A 208 -15.62 -16.86 8.57
C LYS A 208 -15.31 -16.23 7.21
N THR A 209 -16.18 -15.37 6.73
CA THR A 209 -15.89 -14.51 5.56
C THR A 209 -14.96 -13.37 5.97
N LEU A 210 -14.29 -12.74 4.99
CA LEU A 210 -13.43 -11.60 5.26
C LEU A 210 -14.21 -10.45 5.93
N ALA A 211 -15.42 -10.15 5.45
CA ALA A 211 -16.29 -9.12 6.02
C ALA A 211 -16.67 -9.42 7.48
N ALA A 212 -16.93 -10.68 7.83
CA ALA A 212 -17.25 -11.07 9.20
C ALA A 212 -16.05 -10.88 10.14
N ILE A 213 -14.84 -11.21 9.69
CA ILE A 213 -13.62 -10.97 10.46
C ILE A 213 -13.40 -9.45 10.64
N CYS A 214 -13.58 -8.66 9.58
CA CYS A 214 -13.44 -7.19 9.66
C CYS A 214 -14.45 -6.58 10.64
N GLY A 215 -15.73 -6.99 10.60
CA GLY A 215 -16.76 -6.44 11.48
C GLY A 215 -16.53 -6.76 12.96
N GLU A 216 -15.94 -7.92 13.27
CA GLU A 216 -15.56 -8.27 14.64
C GLU A 216 -14.29 -7.52 15.10
N LEU A 217 -13.30 -7.36 14.23
CA LEU A 217 -12.03 -6.69 14.57
C LEU A 217 -12.16 -5.15 14.63
N PHE A 218 -13.02 -4.59 13.78
CA PHE A 218 -13.24 -3.15 13.63
C PHE A 218 -14.73 -2.81 13.76
N PRO A 219 -15.33 -2.93 14.95
CA PRO A 219 -16.79 -2.77 15.14
C PRO A 219 -17.31 -1.34 14.92
N LYS A 220 -16.41 -0.35 14.84
CA LYS A 220 -16.73 1.07 14.62
C LYS A 220 -16.31 1.59 13.24
N MET A 221 -15.98 0.67 12.32
CA MET A 221 -15.57 1.02 10.96
C MET A 221 -16.71 1.70 10.21
N ASP A 222 -16.40 2.81 9.54
CA ASP A 222 -17.29 3.47 8.59
C ASP A 222 -17.02 3.00 7.15
N ASP A 223 -17.90 3.37 6.22
CA ASP A 223 -17.78 2.96 4.81
C ASP A 223 -16.48 3.49 4.17
N ALA A 224 -15.97 4.63 4.62
CA ALA A 224 -14.72 5.23 4.14
C ALA A 224 -13.48 4.38 4.52
N SER A 225 -13.52 3.71 5.67
CA SER A 225 -12.44 2.86 6.17
C SER A 225 -12.57 1.40 5.72
N LEU A 226 -13.61 1.05 4.97
CA LEU A 226 -13.91 -0.33 4.58
C LEU A 226 -12.73 -1.02 3.89
N MET A 227 -12.18 -0.39 2.85
CA MET A 227 -11.03 -0.98 2.15
C MET A 227 -9.82 -1.11 3.05
N LEU A 228 -9.64 -0.18 3.98
CA LEU A 228 -8.50 -0.22 4.88
C LEU A 228 -8.58 -1.45 5.79
N ALA A 229 -9.76 -1.75 6.33
CA ALA A 229 -9.99 -2.93 7.16
C ALA A 229 -9.89 -4.24 6.36
N LEU A 230 -10.45 -4.30 5.15
CA LEU A 230 -10.36 -5.47 4.30
C LEU A 230 -8.90 -5.77 3.95
N SER A 231 -8.12 -4.75 3.59
CA SER A 231 -6.68 -4.81 3.31
C SER A 231 -5.89 -5.35 4.49
N GLU A 232 -6.14 -4.80 5.68
CA GLU A 232 -5.52 -5.24 6.92
C GLU A 232 -5.78 -6.73 7.13
N VAL A 233 -7.05 -7.16 7.18
CA VAL A 233 -7.38 -8.55 7.52
C VAL A 233 -6.89 -9.52 6.44
N ILE A 234 -7.08 -9.22 5.15
CA ILE A 234 -6.65 -10.13 4.09
C ILE A 234 -5.13 -10.29 4.04
N GLY A 235 -4.37 -9.22 4.34
CA GLY A 235 -2.92 -9.29 4.46
C GLY A 235 -2.47 -10.25 5.55
N HIS A 236 -3.14 -10.26 6.71
CA HIS A 236 -2.82 -11.19 7.79
C HIS A 236 -3.24 -12.63 7.47
N LEU A 237 -4.31 -12.81 6.70
CA LEU A 237 -4.68 -14.11 6.14
C LEU A 237 -3.60 -14.62 5.16
N ASP A 238 -2.96 -13.75 4.39
CA ASP A 238 -1.83 -14.14 3.54
C ASP A 238 -0.64 -14.66 4.34
N LEU A 239 -0.31 -14.02 5.47
CA LEU A 239 0.74 -14.53 6.36
C LEU A 239 0.42 -15.93 6.88
N LEU A 240 -0.81 -16.15 7.33
CA LEU A 240 -1.26 -17.48 7.77
C LEU A 240 -1.24 -18.51 6.62
N ALA A 241 -1.48 -18.08 5.39
CA ALA A 241 -1.39 -18.94 4.21
C ALA A 241 0.06 -19.32 3.87
N GLU A 242 1.00 -18.38 3.93
CA GLU A 242 2.45 -18.64 3.75
C GLU A 242 2.98 -19.63 4.79
N GLU A 243 2.51 -19.52 6.03
CA GLU A 243 2.81 -20.44 7.13
C GLU A 243 2.07 -21.78 7.02
N LYS A 244 1.28 -21.98 5.96
CA LYS A 244 0.43 -23.16 5.72
C LYS A 244 -0.60 -23.42 6.83
N ARG A 245 -0.90 -22.43 7.69
CA ARG A 245 -1.85 -22.48 8.80
C ARG A 245 -3.29 -22.13 8.39
N LEU A 246 -3.50 -21.63 7.18
CA LEU A 246 -4.83 -21.23 6.69
C LEU A 246 -5.46 -22.27 5.75
N ALA A 247 -6.72 -22.62 6.01
CA ALA A 247 -7.61 -23.30 5.07
C ALA A 247 -8.60 -22.29 4.47
N ILE A 248 -8.78 -22.35 3.15
CA ILE A 248 -9.71 -21.49 2.40
C ILE A 248 -10.77 -22.40 1.76
N GLY A 249 -12.02 -22.17 2.14
CA GLY A 249 -13.20 -22.82 1.56
C GLY A 249 -14.01 -21.85 0.71
N ARG A 250 -14.97 -22.39 -0.06
CA ARG A 250 -15.93 -21.60 -0.84
C ARG A 250 -17.35 -22.08 -0.58
N LYS A 251 -18.28 -21.15 -0.34
CA LYS A 251 -19.71 -21.45 -0.16
C LYS A 251 -20.56 -20.35 -0.80
N LYS A 252 -21.42 -20.72 -1.75
CA LYS A 252 -22.29 -19.79 -2.49
C LYS A 252 -21.54 -18.56 -3.05
N GLY A 253 -20.36 -18.80 -3.64
CA GLY A 253 -19.51 -17.73 -4.19
C GLY A 253 -18.64 -16.98 -3.18
N LEU A 254 -18.89 -17.11 -1.88
CA LEU A 254 -18.11 -16.46 -0.82
C LEU A 254 -16.88 -17.27 -0.45
N LEU A 255 -15.79 -16.59 -0.09
CA LEU A 255 -14.60 -17.20 0.49
C LEU A 255 -14.74 -17.29 2.01
N LEU A 256 -14.31 -18.43 2.55
CA LEU A 256 -14.38 -18.77 3.96
C LEU A 256 -13.00 -19.15 4.47
N TYR A 257 -12.59 -18.53 5.57
CA TYR A 257 -11.25 -18.66 6.13
C TYR A 257 -11.31 -19.34 7.48
N LYS A 258 -10.46 -20.36 7.68
CA LYS A 258 -10.32 -21.08 8.95
C LYS A 258 -8.85 -21.44 9.19
N VAL A 259 -8.40 -21.38 10.44
CA VAL A 259 -7.09 -21.97 10.80
C VAL A 259 -7.17 -23.50 10.69
N LYS A 260 -6.11 -24.12 10.20
CA LYS A 260 -5.94 -25.58 10.12
C LYS A 260 -5.74 -26.23 11.48
#